data_AF-A0A4S9DZ17-F1
#
_entry.id   AF-A0A4S9DZ17-F1
#
_cell.length_a   1.000
_cell.length_b   1.000
_cell.length_c   1.000
_cell.angle_alpha   90.00
_cell.angle_beta   90.00
_cell.angle_gamma   90.00
#
_symmetry.space_group_name_H-M   'P 1'
#
loop_
_entity.id
_entity.type
_entity.pdbx_description
1 polymer ?
#
loop_
_entity_poly.entity_id
_entity_poly.type
_entity_poly.pdbx_seq_one_letter_code
_entity_poly.pdbx_strand_id
1 'polypeptide(L)'
;MTVEDSIDLSHVPASDSPTESLLVFQITGNPGLIEYYRTFLTLCFEDLRTKYPDRRIRVAGTSLRGFGVQHHERHRSLSHDNNPEGPYDLEQQIEHIGQMLERAIESQTRPNATTKVVLMGHSVGSYILLEVLRRRKQSPSTQQLSNDAKVIGGICLFPTVTHIAKSPSGKKFSLFFAIPYFAVIAGLVVGLMLSWVPFTPLQRLVGLVTGFPSPAAETTTAFLKSPGGVRQALSLAGHEMRTITADAWDDELWGVSQAQDSSDNKTKLFFYFGTNDHWVADETRDELIAARAATGTPGDEKKPTMEIDTYGTPHGFCIKHNDLVAKKVEQYIDELMR
;
A
#
# COMPACT_ATOMS: atom_id res chain seq x y z
N MET A 1 -4.12 21.19 -11.32
CA MET A 1 -4.18 20.20 -10.23
C MET A 1 -3.28 19.07 -10.67
N THR A 2 -2.18 18.84 -9.95
CA THR A 2 -1.12 17.88 -10.33
C THR A 2 -1.22 16.55 -9.59
N VAL A 3 -2.28 16.34 -8.82
CA VAL A 3 -2.51 15.07 -8.11
C VAL A 3 -2.92 14.00 -9.11
N GLU A 4 -2.09 12.96 -9.22
CA GLU A 4 -2.34 11.83 -10.09
C GLU A 4 -2.92 10.66 -9.29
N ASP A 5 -3.72 9.84 -9.97
CA ASP A 5 -4.32 8.64 -9.38
C ASP A 5 -3.47 7.38 -9.58
N SER A 6 -2.35 7.50 -10.29
CA SER A 6 -1.33 6.46 -10.43
C SER A 6 0.06 7.06 -10.51
N ILE A 7 1.07 6.26 -10.17
CA ILE A 7 2.49 6.58 -10.36
C ILE A 7 3.09 5.44 -11.16
N ASP A 8 3.88 5.78 -12.17
CA ASP A 8 4.60 4.82 -13.01
C ASP A 8 5.98 5.39 -13.38
N LEU A 9 7.02 4.90 -12.72
CA LEU A 9 8.41 5.26 -12.96
C LEU A 9 9.11 4.07 -13.59
N SER A 10 9.80 4.26 -14.72
CA SER A 10 10.45 3.17 -15.44
C SER A 10 11.87 3.52 -15.88
N HIS A 11 12.75 2.52 -15.78
CA HIS A 11 14.13 2.54 -16.26
C HIS A 11 14.31 1.37 -17.23
N VAL A 12 14.85 1.69 -18.40
CA VAL A 12 15.20 0.70 -19.43
C VAL A 12 16.72 0.78 -19.64
N PRO A 13 17.46 -0.33 -19.47
CA PRO A 13 18.89 -0.35 -19.68
C PRO A 13 19.23 -0.11 -21.17
N ALA A 14 20.44 0.40 -21.43
CA ALA A 14 20.88 0.74 -22.79
C ALA A 14 21.14 -0.49 -23.68
N SER A 15 21.45 -1.65 -23.09
CA SER A 15 21.55 -2.92 -23.80
C SER A 15 20.18 -3.60 -23.83
N ASP A 16 19.80 -4.17 -24.98
CA ASP A 16 18.52 -4.89 -25.16
C ASP A 16 18.57 -6.34 -24.59
N SER A 17 19.58 -6.64 -23.77
CA SER A 17 19.85 -7.95 -23.18
C SER A 17 19.36 -8.21 -21.74
N PRO A 18 18.49 -7.42 -21.07
CA PRO A 18 18.10 -7.76 -19.70
C PRO A 18 17.14 -8.94 -19.73
N THR A 19 17.64 -10.11 -19.32
CA THR A 19 16.84 -11.33 -19.11
C THR A 19 15.93 -11.23 -17.89
N GLU A 20 16.17 -10.26 -16.99
CA GLU A 20 15.40 -10.10 -15.75
C GLU A 20 14.92 -8.65 -15.54
N SER A 21 13.64 -8.49 -15.22
CA SER A 21 13.00 -7.22 -14.87
C SER A 21 12.55 -7.21 -13.41
N LEU A 22 12.52 -6.03 -12.78
CA LEU A 22 11.99 -5.82 -11.42
C LEU A 22 10.79 -4.88 -11.47
N LEU A 23 9.65 -5.32 -10.92
CA LEU A 23 8.47 -4.51 -10.65
C LEU A 23 8.31 -4.34 -9.14
N VAL A 24 8.29 -3.10 -8.67
CA VAL A 24 7.89 -2.74 -7.30
C VAL A 24 6.51 -2.10 -7.37
N PHE A 25 5.52 -2.68 -6.71
CA PHE A 25 4.13 -2.20 -6.74
C PHE A 25 3.66 -1.71 -5.38
N GLN A 26 3.34 -0.41 -5.27
CA GLN A 26 2.88 0.25 -4.05
C GLN A 26 1.36 0.17 -3.89
N ILE A 27 0.93 -0.24 -2.70
CA ILE A 27 -0.45 -0.27 -2.21
C ILE A 27 -0.56 0.74 -1.08
N THR A 28 -1.43 1.73 -1.24
CA THR A 28 -1.54 2.87 -0.33
C THR A 28 -2.30 2.52 0.95
N GLY A 29 -2.02 3.27 2.02
CA GLY A 29 -2.85 3.32 3.23
C GLY A 29 -4.05 4.26 3.07
N ASN A 30 -4.86 4.43 4.12
CA ASN A 30 -5.98 5.36 4.15
C ASN A 30 -5.53 6.74 4.72
N PRO A 31 -5.81 7.88 4.06
CA PRO A 31 -6.53 8.08 2.81
C PRO A 31 -5.77 7.57 1.58
N GLY A 32 -6.48 6.85 0.72
CA GLY A 32 -5.97 5.99 -0.36
C GLY A 32 -5.24 6.65 -1.53
N LEU A 33 -4.78 7.91 -1.43
CA LEU A 33 -4.18 8.63 -2.55
C LEU A 33 -2.70 8.25 -2.74
N ILE A 34 -2.33 7.82 -3.94
CA ILE A 34 -0.95 7.45 -4.28
C ILE A 34 0.01 8.65 -4.28
N GLU A 35 -0.51 9.84 -4.54
CA GLU A 35 0.28 11.06 -4.61
C GLU A 35 1.04 11.38 -3.31
N TYR A 36 0.53 10.94 -2.15
CA TYR A 36 1.26 11.07 -0.88
C TYR A 36 2.61 10.34 -0.89
N TYR A 37 2.76 9.33 -1.75
CA TYR A 37 3.95 8.49 -1.82
C TYR A 37 4.89 8.89 -2.97
N ARG A 38 4.59 9.94 -3.76
CA ARG A 38 5.40 10.29 -4.93
C ARG A 38 6.87 10.49 -4.58
N THR A 39 7.16 11.32 -3.59
CA THR A 39 8.54 11.58 -3.17
C THR A 39 9.25 10.30 -2.73
N PHE A 40 8.59 9.49 -1.89
CA PHE A 40 9.11 8.20 -1.45
C PHE A 40 9.39 7.23 -2.61
N LEU A 41 8.43 7.06 -3.53
CA LEU A 41 8.59 6.14 -4.66
C LEU A 41 9.64 6.62 -5.65
N THR A 42 9.78 7.93 -5.85
CA THR A 42 10.88 8.50 -6.63
C THR A 42 12.23 8.16 -5.99
N LEU A 43 12.40 8.33 -4.67
CA LEU A 43 13.65 7.96 -4.00
C LEU A 43 13.96 6.47 -4.16
N CYS A 44 12.99 5.58 -3.92
CA CYS A 44 13.15 4.15 -4.14
C CYS A 44 13.54 3.83 -5.60
N PHE A 45 12.89 4.48 -6.57
CA PHE A 45 13.21 4.29 -7.99
C PHE A 45 14.63 4.73 -8.35
N GLU A 46 15.06 5.89 -7.86
CA GLU A 46 16.40 6.44 -8.07
C GLU A 46 17.49 5.54 -7.48
N ASP A 47 17.29 5.02 -6.28
CA ASP A 47 18.22 4.09 -5.63
C ASP A 47 18.28 2.77 -6.43
N LEU A 48 17.13 2.20 -6.79
CA LEU A 48 17.06 0.95 -7.56
C LEU A 48 17.72 1.07 -8.94
N ARG A 49 17.42 2.13 -9.71
CA ARG A 49 18.00 2.32 -11.05
C ARG A 49 19.52 2.52 -11.01
N THR A 50 20.01 3.12 -9.93
CA THR A 50 21.45 3.35 -9.71
C THR A 50 22.16 2.04 -9.36
N LYS A 51 21.52 1.22 -8.53
CA LYS A 51 22.09 -0.03 -8.02
C LYS A 51 22.03 -1.19 -9.00
N TYR A 52 20.98 -1.22 -9.82
CA TYR A 52 20.73 -2.25 -10.81
C TYR A 52 20.63 -1.65 -12.23
N PRO A 53 21.69 -0.99 -12.73
CA PRO A 53 21.63 -0.23 -13.98
C PRO A 53 21.34 -1.09 -15.21
N ASP A 54 21.73 -2.37 -15.16
CA ASP A 54 21.54 -3.35 -16.24
C ASP A 54 20.18 -4.04 -16.21
N ARG A 55 19.32 -3.73 -15.23
CA ARG A 55 17.98 -4.31 -15.10
C ARG A 55 16.93 -3.32 -15.58
N ARG A 56 15.86 -3.86 -16.16
CA ARG A 56 14.64 -3.08 -16.33
C ARG A 56 13.96 -2.93 -14.97
N ILE A 57 13.71 -1.70 -14.56
CA ILE A 57 13.08 -1.41 -13.26
C ILE A 57 11.81 -0.62 -13.51
N ARG A 58 10.74 -1.01 -12.82
CA ARG A 58 9.51 -0.24 -12.74
C ARG A 58 9.07 -0.11 -11.29
N VAL A 59 8.76 1.11 -10.89
CA VAL A 59 8.11 1.40 -9.60
C VAL A 59 6.75 1.99 -9.92
N ALA A 60 5.70 1.27 -9.57
CA ALA A 60 4.33 1.63 -9.91
C ALA A 60 3.39 1.59 -8.70
N GLY A 61 2.27 2.27 -8.78
CA GLY A 61 1.22 2.23 -7.76
C GLY A 61 -0.03 2.98 -8.20
N THR A 62 -1.12 2.81 -7.48
CA THR A 62 -2.41 3.42 -7.79
C THR A 62 -3.12 3.86 -6.52
N SER A 63 -3.94 4.90 -6.63
CA SER A 63 -4.88 5.27 -5.57
C SER A 63 -5.92 4.18 -5.38
N LEU A 64 -6.43 4.03 -4.15
CA LEU A 64 -7.59 3.19 -3.87
C LEU A 64 -8.85 3.75 -4.53
N ARG A 65 -9.85 2.90 -4.79
CA ARG A 65 -11.12 3.33 -5.40
C ARG A 65 -11.85 4.33 -4.50
N GLY A 66 -12.48 5.33 -5.12
CA GLY A 66 -13.24 6.38 -4.42
C GLY A 66 -12.39 7.53 -3.87
N PHE A 67 -11.07 7.50 -4.06
CA PHE A 67 -10.15 8.59 -3.70
C PHE A 67 -9.66 9.40 -4.91
N GLY A 68 -10.07 9.01 -6.12
CA GLY A 68 -9.70 9.71 -7.35
C GLY A 68 -10.11 11.18 -7.32
N VAL A 69 -9.15 12.08 -7.50
CA VAL A 69 -9.39 13.53 -7.44
C VAL A 69 -9.55 14.16 -8.82
N GLN A 70 -9.18 13.41 -9.87
CA GLN A 70 -9.49 13.83 -11.23
C GLN A 70 -10.95 13.48 -11.51
N HIS A 71 -11.76 14.49 -11.85
CA HIS A 71 -13.05 14.25 -12.47
C HIS A 71 -12.81 13.35 -13.69
N HIS A 72 -13.24 12.10 -13.61
CA HIS A 72 -13.28 11.18 -14.75
C HIS A 72 -14.30 11.69 -15.77
N GLU A 73 -14.00 12.80 -16.46
CA GLU A 73 -14.64 13.11 -17.74
C GLU A 73 -14.07 12.22 -18.86
N ARG A 74 -12.93 11.57 -18.66
CA ARG A 74 -12.26 10.74 -19.68
C ARG A 74 -12.62 9.25 -19.71
N HIS A 75 -13.51 8.77 -18.83
CA HIS A 75 -14.04 7.39 -18.91
C HIS A 75 -15.56 7.28 -18.68
N ARG A 76 -16.31 8.37 -18.89
CA ARG A 76 -17.78 8.29 -19.06
C ARG A 76 -18.22 7.71 -20.41
N SER A 77 -17.29 7.44 -21.30
CA SER A 77 -17.53 6.69 -22.53
C SER A 77 -16.99 5.26 -22.38
N LEU A 78 -17.91 4.28 -22.40
CA LEU A 78 -17.73 2.85 -22.76
C LEU A 78 -17.99 1.77 -21.70
N SER A 79 -18.39 2.08 -20.46
CA SER A 79 -18.94 1.04 -19.57
C SER A 79 -20.33 1.41 -19.06
N HIS A 80 -21.31 0.64 -19.49
CA HIS A 80 -22.67 0.59 -18.94
C HIS A 80 -22.70 -0.12 -17.56
N ASP A 81 -21.64 0.03 -16.76
CA ASP A 81 -21.59 -0.57 -15.45
C ASP A 81 -22.34 0.33 -14.47
N ASN A 82 -23.56 -0.11 -14.11
CA ASN A 82 -24.38 0.39 -13.01
C ASN A 82 -23.72 0.22 -11.62
N ASN A 83 -22.39 0.28 -11.55
CA ASN A 83 -21.67 0.07 -10.31
C ASN A 83 -21.80 1.36 -9.46
N PRO A 84 -22.37 1.31 -8.25
CA PRO A 84 -22.58 2.51 -7.45
C PRO A 84 -21.25 3.27 -7.23
N GLU A 85 -21.31 4.60 -7.31
CA GLU A 85 -20.20 5.51 -6.99
C GLU A 85 -19.90 5.48 -5.49
N GLY A 86 -19.23 4.42 -5.03
CA GLY A 86 -18.79 4.26 -3.65
C GLY A 86 -19.88 4.40 -2.56
N PRO A 87 -19.50 4.33 -1.27
CA PRO A 87 -18.17 4.02 -0.78
C PRO A 87 -17.82 2.55 -1.05
N TYR A 88 -16.56 2.30 -1.35
CA TYR A 88 -16.00 0.96 -1.57
C TYR A 88 -15.49 0.38 -0.25
N ASP A 89 -15.83 -0.87 0.02
CA ASP A 89 -15.34 -1.61 1.17
C ASP A 89 -13.93 -2.20 0.95
N LEU A 90 -13.36 -2.79 2.00
CA LEU A 90 -12.02 -3.39 1.96
C LEU A 90 -11.90 -4.52 0.94
N GLU A 91 -12.94 -5.35 0.79
CA GLU A 91 -12.97 -6.45 -0.18
C GLU A 91 -12.90 -5.94 -1.63
N GLN A 92 -13.66 -4.90 -1.94
CA GLN A 92 -13.63 -4.23 -3.24
C GLN A 92 -12.27 -3.54 -3.50
N GLN A 93 -11.58 -3.06 -2.46
CA GLN A 93 -10.22 -2.54 -2.62
C GLN A 93 -9.20 -3.66 -2.91
N ILE A 94 -9.32 -4.81 -2.24
CA ILE A 94 -8.47 -5.98 -2.49
C ILE A 94 -8.60 -6.45 -3.93
N GLU A 95 -9.84 -6.59 -4.41
CA GLU A 95 -10.11 -6.99 -5.80
C GLU A 95 -9.53 -5.97 -6.79
N HIS A 96 -9.75 -4.68 -6.54
CA HIS A 96 -9.22 -3.62 -7.39
C HIS A 96 -7.69 -3.65 -7.49
N ILE A 97 -7.01 -3.77 -6.34
CA ILE A 97 -5.54 -3.82 -6.30
C ILE A 97 -5.01 -5.09 -6.97
N GLY A 98 -5.70 -6.23 -6.81
CA GLY A 98 -5.39 -7.45 -7.54
C GLY A 98 -5.40 -7.22 -9.06
N GLN A 99 -6.46 -6.62 -9.59
CA GLN A 99 -6.60 -6.30 -11.01
C GLN A 99 -5.55 -5.29 -11.50
N MET A 100 -5.23 -4.25 -10.71
CA MET A 100 -4.22 -3.27 -11.10
C MET A 100 -2.81 -3.85 -11.10
N LEU A 101 -2.51 -4.74 -10.14
CA LEU A 101 -1.26 -5.48 -10.11
C LEU A 101 -1.10 -6.37 -11.35
N GLU A 102 -2.15 -7.10 -11.74
CA GLU A 102 -2.11 -7.94 -12.94
C GLU A 102 -1.82 -7.13 -14.20
N ARG A 103 -2.52 -6.00 -14.38
CA ARG A 103 -2.24 -5.07 -15.51
C ARG A 103 -0.82 -4.52 -15.47
N ALA A 104 -0.29 -4.22 -14.29
CA ALA A 104 1.09 -3.74 -14.13
C ALA A 104 2.11 -4.83 -14.51
N ILE A 105 1.85 -6.09 -14.16
CA ILE A 105 2.71 -7.21 -14.55
C ILE A 105 2.63 -7.47 -16.06
N GLU A 106 1.43 -7.52 -16.63
CA GLU A 106 1.21 -7.76 -18.06
C GLU A 106 1.90 -6.72 -18.94
N SER A 107 1.83 -5.44 -18.55
CA SER A 107 2.47 -4.34 -19.28
C SER A 107 4.00 -4.33 -19.18
N GLN A 108 4.58 -5.04 -18.21
CA GLN A 108 6.03 -5.14 -18.04
C GLN A 108 6.61 -6.42 -18.64
N THR A 109 5.84 -7.51 -18.68
CA THR A 109 6.38 -8.79 -19.09
C THR A 109 6.73 -8.82 -20.57
N ARG A 110 7.86 -9.46 -20.89
CA ARG A 110 8.34 -9.65 -22.26
C ARG A 110 8.53 -11.14 -22.54
N PRO A 111 8.43 -11.58 -23.81
CA PRO A 111 8.79 -12.95 -24.18
C PRO A 111 10.23 -13.26 -23.74
N ASN A 112 10.44 -14.42 -23.12
CA ASN A 112 11.73 -14.92 -22.65
C ASN A 112 12.44 -14.07 -21.58
N ALA A 113 11.70 -13.24 -20.82
CA ALA A 113 12.25 -12.47 -19.72
C ALA A 113 11.49 -12.73 -18.42
N THR A 114 12.21 -12.99 -17.34
CA THR A 114 11.59 -13.19 -16.02
C THR A 114 11.29 -11.84 -15.38
N THR A 115 10.11 -11.71 -14.77
CA THR A 115 9.72 -10.48 -14.06
C THR A 115 9.61 -10.76 -12.56
N LYS A 116 10.60 -10.30 -11.79
CA LYS A 116 10.55 -10.31 -10.33
C LYS A 116 9.60 -9.21 -9.85
N VAL A 117 8.67 -9.55 -8.96
CA VAL A 117 7.66 -8.63 -8.43
C VAL A 117 7.83 -8.51 -6.92
N VAL A 118 7.90 -7.28 -6.42
CA VAL A 118 7.88 -6.93 -5.00
C VAL A 118 6.64 -6.09 -4.72
N LEU A 119 5.81 -6.52 -3.77
CA LEU A 119 4.67 -5.72 -3.32
C LEU A 119 5.09 -4.89 -2.11
N MET A 120 4.63 -3.65 -2.06
CA MET A 120 4.86 -2.75 -0.93
C MET A 120 3.51 -2.21 -0.45
N GLY A 121 3.17 -2.41 0.82
CA GLY A 121 1.91 -1.97 1.38
C GLY A 121 2.15 -1.12 2.61
N HIS A 122 1.52 0.06 2.68
CA HIS A 122 1.56 0.92 3.88
C HIS A 122 0.24 0.85 4.65
N SER A 123 0.28 0.70 5.99
CA SER A 123 -0.92 0.72 6.84
C SER A 123 -1.93 -0.36 6.41
N VAL A 124 -3.20 0.00 6.12
CA VAL A 124 -4.19 -0.92 5.54
C VAL A 124 -3.72 -1.54 4.21
N GLY A 125 -2.88 -0.83 3.46
CA GLY A 125 -2.26 -1.37 2.24
C GLY A 125 -1.41 -2.61 2.49
N SER A 126 -0.85 -2.79 3.70
CA SER A 126 -0.18 -4.03 4.09
C SER A 126 -1.16 -5.19 4.26
N TYR A 127 -2.35 -4.94 4.81
CA TYR A 127 -3.41 -5.96 4.88
C TYR A 127 -3.88 -6.37 3.48
N ILE A 128 -4.11 -5.38 2.61
CA ILE A 128 -4.49 -5.62 1.20
C ILE A 128 -3.41 -6.42 0.47
N LEU A 129 -2.13 -6.10 0.67
CA LEU A 129 -1.00 -6.85 0.14
C LEU A 129 -1.08 -8.33 0.52
N LEU A 130 -1.24 -8.62 1.82
CA LEU A 130 -1.30 -9.98 2.33
C LEU A 130 -2.51 -10.76 1.77
N GLU A 131 -3.67 -10.12 1.66
CA GLU A 131 -4.86 -10.70 1.01
C GLU A 131 -4.61 -11.02 -0.46
N VAL A 132 -4.01 -10.11 -1.22
CA VAL A 132 -3.65 -10.33 -2.62
C VAL A 132 -2.70 -11.52 -2.74
N LEU A 133 -1.66 -11.61 -1.90
CA LEU A 133 -0.75 -12.75 -1.89
C LEU A 133 -1.48 -14.07 -1.55
N ARG A 134 -2.36 -14.06 -0.54
CA ARG A 134 -3.15 -15.23 -0.14
C ARG A 134 -4.04 -15.74 -1.27
N ARG A 135 -4.83 -14.86 -1.89
CA ARG A 135 -5.75 -15.22 -3.00
C ARG A 135 -4.99 -15.75 -4.21
N ARG A 136 -3.84 -15.15 -4.52
CA ARG A 136 -2.97 -15.60 -5.62
C ARG A 136 -2.40 -17.00 -5.38
N LYS A 137 -2.03 -17.33 -4.13
CA LYS A 137 -1.58 -18.69 -3.79
C LYS A 137 -2.70 -19.72 -3.93
N GLN A 138 -3.92 -19.36 -3.54
CA GLN A 138 -5.10 -20.25 -3.54
C GLN A 138 -5.70 -20.52 -4.93
N SER A 139 -5.36 -19.72 -5.94
CA SER A 139 -5.91 -19.84 -7.29
C SER A 139 -4.88 -20.46 -8.27
N PRO A 140 -5.03 -21.74 -8.68
CA PRO A 140 -4.11 -22.41 -9.61
C PRO A 140 -4.03 -21.72 -10.98
N SER A 141 -5.13 -21.08 -11.42
CA SER A 141 -5.19 -20.31 -12.66
C SER A 141 -4.51 -18.94 -12.58
N THR A 142 -4.31 -18.39 -11.37
CA THR A 142 -3.66 -17.09 -11.14
C THR A 142 -2.16 -17.23 -10.80
N GLN A 143 -1.72 -18.44 -10.41
CA GLN A 143 -0.29 -18.80 -10.34
C GLN A 143 0.35 -18.92 -11.72
N GLN A 144 -0.42 -19.30 -12.74
CA GLN A 144 -0.05 -19.07 -14.13
C GLN A 144 -0.20 -17.58 -14.42
N LEU A 145 0.79 -16.80 -13.98
CA LEU A 145 1.02 -15.51 -14.61
C LEU A 145 1.08 -15.76 -16.12
N SER A 146 0.41 -14.90 -16.86
CA SER A 146 0.31 -14.98 -18.32
C SER A 146 1.68 -14.97 -19.01
N ASN A 147 2.78 -14.78 -18.28
CA ASN A 147 4.18 -14.84 -18.68
C ASN A 147 5.07 -15.05 -17.41
N ASP A 148 6.38 -15.30 -17.54
CA ASP A 148 7.38 -15.69 -16.50
C ASP A 148 7.60 -14.71 -15.29
N ALA A 149 6.54 -14.16 -14.71
CA ALA A 149 6.59 -13.29 -13.54
C ALA A 149 6.58 -14.10 -12.23
N LYS A 150 7.29 -13.63 -11.20
CA LYS A 150 7.41 -14.27 -9.88
C LYS A 150 7.37 -13.22 -8.78
N VAL A 151 6.45 -13.37 -7.84
CA VAL A 151 6.39 -12.52 -6.64
C VAL A 151 7.43 -12.99 -5.63
N ILE A 152 8.54 -12.25 -5.53
CA ILE A 152 9.68 -12.62 -4.69
C ILE A 152 9.55 -12.12 -3.26
N GLY A 153 8.82 -11.01 -3.03
CA GLY A 153 8.64 -10.49 -1.68
C GLY A 153 7.48 -9.53 -1.48
N GLY A 154 7.13 -9.33 -0.21
CA GLY A 154 6.15 -8.36 0.27
C GLY A 154 6.73 -7.53 1.42
N ILE A 155 6.67 -6.20 1.31
CA ILE A 155 7.17 -5.27 2.32
C ILE A 155 5.98 -4.52 2.92
N CYS A 156 5.75 -4.76 4.21
CA CYS A 156 4.67 -4.20 5.00
C CYS A 156 5.19 -3.04 5.86
N LEU A 157 4.91 -1.81 5.46
CA LEU A 157 5.37 -0.59 6.11
C LEU A 157 4.30 -0.05 7.07
N PHE A 158 4.66 0.19 8.32
CA PHE A 158 3.77 0.64 9.39
C PHE A 158 2.43 -0.12 9.38
N PRO A 159 2.47 -1.47 9.41
CA PRO A 159 1.35 -2.28 8.97
C PRO A 159 0.24 -2.38 10.00
N THR A 160 -1.01 -2.20 9.55
CA THR A 160 -2.21 -2.43 10.36
C THR A 160 -2.82 -3.77 9.99
N VAL A 161 -2.15 -4.87 10.37
CA VAL A 161 -2.53 -6.25 9.94
C VAL A 161 -3.30 -7.03 11.00
N THR A 162 -3.28 -6.57 12.25
CA THR A 162 -4.06 -7.13 13.36
C THR A 162 -4.63 -6.00 14.23
N HIS A 163 -5.83 -6.23 14.75
CA HIS A 163 -6.48 -5.48 15.82
C HIS A 163 -6.37 -3.95 15.75
N ILE A 164 -6.58 -3.36 14.58
CA ILE A 164 -6.48 -1.91 14.39
C ILE A 164 -7.41 -1.13 15.34
N ALA A 165 -8.56 -1.70 15.71
CA ALA A 165 -9.50 -1.15 16.70
C ALA A 165 -8.94 -1.02 18.13
N LYS A 166 -7.92 -1.81 18.49
CA LYS A 166 -7.26 -1.72 19.81
C LYS A 166 -6.22 -0.61 19.88
N SER A 167 -5.77 -0.08 18.74
CA SER A 167 -4.79 1.02 18.68
C SER A 167 -5.32 2.31 19.34
N PRO A 168 -4.44 3.23 19.77
CA PRO A 168 -4.86 4.52 20.32
C PRO A 168 -5.82 5.30 19.41
N SER A 169 -5.55 5.33 18.10
CA SER A 169 -6.43 5.94 17.10
C SER A 169 -7.69 5.12 16.89
N GLY A 170 -7.57 3.80 16.79
CA GLY A 170 -8.70 2.89 16.60
C GLY A 170 -9.75 3.00 17.70
N LYS A 171 -9.34 3.12 18.96
CA LYS A 171 -10.25 3.33 20.10
C LYS A 171 -11.05 4.63 19.98
N LYS A 172 -10.40 5.73 19.57
CA LYS A 172 -11.05 7.04 19.36
C LYS A 172 -12.02 7.00 18.18
N PHE A 173 -11.58 6.44 17.05
CA PHE A 173 -12.37 6.38 15.83
C PHE A 173 -13.55 5.40 15.92
N SER A 174 -13.38 4.28 16.64
CA SER A 174 -14.46 3.31 16.88
C SER A 174 -15.67 3.94 17.57
N LEU A 175 -15.47 4.93 18.45
CA LEU A 175 -16.56 5.66 19.09
C LEU A 175 -17.38 6.47 18.07
N PHE A 176 -16.71 7.13 17.11
CA PHE A 176 -17.39 7.86 16.05
C PHE A 176 -18.12 6.93 15.09
N PHE A 177 -17.54 5.78 14.76
CA PHE A 177 -18.15 4.78 13.89
C PHE A 177 -19.33 4.04 14.52
N ALA A 178 -19.53 4.12 15.84
CA ALA A 178 -20.74 3.64 16.50
C ALA A 178 -21.98 4.51 16.18
N ILE A 179 -21.78 5.75 15.69
CA ILE A 179 -22.86 6.65 15.30
C ILE A 179 -23.36 6.26 13.89
N PRO A 180 -24.65 5.91 13.71
CA PRO A 180 -25.20 5.58 12.40
C PRO A 180 -24.97 6.70 11.38
N TYR A 181 -24.62 6.32 10.14
CA TYR A 181 -24.40 7.24 9.02
C TYR A 181 -23.29 8.28 9.21
N PHE A 182 -22.43 8.16 10.23
CA PHE A 182 -21.35 9.11 10.54
C PHE A 182 -20.52 9.51 9.31
N ALA A 183 -20.04 8.52 8.53
CA ALA A 183 -19.23 8.78 7.34
C ALA A 183 -19.96 9.62 6.27
N VAL A 184 -21.28 9.40 6.11
CA VAL A 184 -22.11 10.15 5.15
C VAL A 184 -22.30 11.58 5.63
N ILE A 185 -22.65 11.77 6.91
CA ILE A 185 -22.87 13.09 7.50
C ILE A 185 -21.57 13.90 7.47
N ALA A 186 -20.45 13.32 7.89
CA ALA A 186 -19.15 13.99 7.89
C ALA A 186 -18.71 14.38 6.46
N GLY A 187 -18.88 13.48 5.48
CA GLY A 187 -18.60 13.79 4.09
C GLY A 187 -19.45 14.95 3.56
N LEU A 188 -20.76 14.97 3.86
CA LEU A 188 -21.66 16.04 3.46
C LEU A 188 -21.29 17.38 4.11
N VAL A 189 -21.01 17.37 5.42
CA VAL A 189 -20.63 18.58 6.15
C VAL A 189 -19.33 19.17 5.61
N VAL A 190 -18.29 18.35 5.42
CA VAL A 190 -17.01 18.82 4.86
C VAL A 190 -17.20 19.33 3.44
N GLY A 191 -17.94 18.59 2.60
CA GLY A 191 -18.24 19.02 1.24
C GLY A 191 -18.98 20.36 1.18
N LEU A 192 -20.00 20.55 2.03
CA LEU A 192 -20.75 21.80 2.09
C LEU A 192 -19.91 22.96 2.62
N MET A 193 -19.07 22.73 3.64
CA MET A 193 -18.21 23.76 4.21
C MET A 193 -17.09 24.21 3.25
N LEU A 194 -16.49 23.27 2.52
CA LEU A 194 -15.33 23.54 1.65
C LEU A 194 -15.70 23.83 0.19
N SER A 195 -16.97 23.69 -0.19
CA SER A 195 -17.44 24.00 -1.56
C SER A 195 -17.20 25.47 -1.93
N TRP A 196 -17.41 26.39 -0.97
CA TRP A 196 -17.26 27.83 -1.15
C TRP A 196 -15.80 28.32 -1.07
N VAL A 197 -14.87 27.49 -0.61
CA VAL A 197 -13.48 27.89 -0.40
C VAL A 197 -12.65 27.58 -1.66
N PRO A 198 -12.00 28.58 -2.30
CA PRO A 198 -11.14 28.31 -3.45
C PRO A 198 -9.95 27.42 -3.08
N PHE A 199 -9.38 26.72 -4.08
CA PHE A 199 -8.32 25.72 -3.86
C PHE A 199 -7.07 26.32 -3.19
N THR A 200 -6.53 27.42 -3.71
CA THR A 200 -5.26 28.00 -3.24
C THR A 200 -5.31 28.49 -1.78
N PRO A 201 -6.34 29.24 -1.34
CA PRO A 201 -6.50 29.57 0.08
C PRO A 201 -6.63 28.33 0.97
N LEU A 202 -7.39 27.32 0.53
CA LEU A 202 -7.55 26.08 1.29
C LEU A 202 -6.21 25.34 1.42
N GLN A 203 -5.43 25.23 0.34
CA GLN A 203 -4.11 24.61 0.37
C GLN A 203 -3.14 25.31 1.32
N ARG A 204 -3.13 26.65 1.33
CA ARG A 204 -2.33 27.42 2.28
C ARG A 204 -2.76 27.16 3.73
N LEU A 205 -4.07 27.13 3.98
CA LEU A 205 -4.62 26.82 5.30
C LEU A 205 -4.25 25.39 5.73
N VAL A 206 -4.43 24.41 4.85
CA VAL A 206 -4.04 23.01 5.09
C VAL A 206 -2.56 22.94 5.44
N GLY A 207 -1.68 23.52 4.61
CA GLY A 207 -0.24 23.54 4.86
C GLY A 207 0.14 24.21 6.19
N LEU A 208 -0.55 25.30 6.57
CA LEU A 208 -0.33 26.00 7.84
C LEU A 208 -0.76 25.14 9.05
N VAL A 209 -1.93 24.52 8.98
CA VAL A 209 -2.52 23.75 10.10
C VAL A 209 -1.82 22.42 10.28
N THR A 210 -1.49 21.71 9.19
CA THR A 210 -0.86 20.39 9.26
C THR A 210 0.66 20.44 9.29
N GLY A 211 1.25 21.59 8.91
CA GLY A 211 2.68 21.72 8.69
C GLY A 211 3.20 20.85 7.54
N PHE A 212 2.33 20.42 6.62
CA PHE A 212 2.71 19.56 5.48
C PHE A 212 3.55 20.33 4.46
N PRO A 213 4.50 19.66 3.79
CA PRO A 213 5.15 20.24 2.63
C PRO A 213 4.14 20.48 1.50
N SER A 214 4.45 21.40 0.59
CA SER A 214 3.53 21.84 -0.46
C SER A 214 2.85 20.71 -1.25
N PRO A 215 3.57 19.64 -1.68
CA PRO A 215 2.93 18.53 -2.40
C PRO A 215 1.88 17.80 -1.55
N ALA A 216 2.22 17.42 -0.32
CA ALA A 216 1.29 16.73 0.58
C ALA A 216 0.09 17.62 0.97
N ALA A 217 0.31 18.94 1.12
CA ALA A 217 -0.78 19.89 1.34
C ALA A 217 -1.69 19.99 0.11
N GLU A 218 -1.14 19.96 -1.11
CA GLU A 218 -1.92 19.90 -2.35
C GLU A 218 -2.77 18.64 -2.42
N THR A 219 -2.17 17.46 -2.17
CA THR A 219 -2.87 16.17 -2.15
C THR A 219 -4.00 16.16 -1.13
N THR A 220 -3.75 16.66 0.09
CA THR A 220 -4.76 16.76 1.15
C THR A 220 -5.89 17.71 0.74
N THR A 221 -5.57 18.81 0.08
CA THR A 221 -6.56 19.79 -0.39
C THR A 221 -7.43 19.21 -1.50
N ALA A 222 -6.82 18.50 -2.46
CA ALA A 222 -7.55 17.81 -3.52
C ALA A 222 -8.48 16.72 -2.94
N PHE A 223 -8.01 15.96 -1.96
CA PHE A 223 -8.81 14.99 -1.22
C PHE A 223 -10.01 15.64 -0.52
N LEU A 224 -9.80 16.74 0.21
CA LEU A 224 -10.86 17.44 0.93
C LEU A 224 -11.91 18.08 -0.01
N LYS A 225 -11.50 18.48 -1.22
CA LYS A 225 -12.42 19.02 -2.24
C LYS A 225 -13.04 17.94 -3.14
N SER A 226 -12.62 16.69 -3.03
CA SER A 226 -13.19 15.61 -3.84
C SER A 226 -14.64 15.33 -3.43
N PRO A 227 -15.55 15.00 -4.38
CA PRO A 227 -16.97 14.79 -4.06
C PRO A 227 -17.23 13.65 -3.06
N GLY A 228 -16.39 12.62 -3.06
CA GLY A 228 -16.60 11.39 -2.29
C GLY A 228 -15.46 10.99 -1.35
N GLY A 229 -14.29 11.64 -1.42
CA GLY A 229 -13.08 11.15 -0.75
C GLY A 229 -13.20 11.07 0.76
N VAL A 230 -13.76 12.09 1.43
CA VAL A 230 -13.94 12.08 2.90
C VAL A 230 -14.88 10.96 3.33
N ARG A 231 -16.02 10.81 2.63
CA ARG A 231 -16.96 9.70 2.88
C ARG A 231 -16.28 8.36 2.66
N GLN A 232 -15.53 8.20 1.58
CA GLN A 232 -14.78 6.99 1.25
C GLN A 232 -13.74 6.66 2.34
N ALA A 233 -12.95 7.63 2.77
CA ALA A 233 -11.92 7.45 3.80
C ALA A 233 -12.51 6.96 5.12
N LEU A 234 -13.60 7.61 5.56
CA LEU A 234 -14.28 7.27 6.80
C LEU A 234 -15.01 5.92 6.71
N SER A 235 -15.66 5.63 5.58
CA SER A 235 -16.28 4.33 5.35
C SER A 235 -15.23 3.21 5.35
N LEU A 236 -14.11 3.38 4.65
CA LEU A 236 -13.03 2.39 4.62
C LEU A 236 -12.42 2.18 6.01
N ALA A 237 -12.12 3.26 6.75
CA ALA A 237 -11.63 3.18 8.12
C ALA A 237 -12.62 2.42 9.04
N GLY A 238 -13.93 2.62 8.86
CA GLY A 238 -14.93 1.85 9.60
C GLY A 238 -14.93 0.36 9.25
N HIS A 239 -14.66 -0.01 7.99
CA HIS A 239 -14.51 -1.41 7.57
C HIS A 239 -13.21 -2.03 8.10
N GLU A 240 -12.10 -1.29 8.03
CA GLU A 240 -10.81 -1.69 8.62
C GLU A 240 -10.98 -2.10 10.08
N MET A 241 -11.66 -1.27 10.89
CA MET A 241 -11.88 -1.54 12.32
C MET A 241 -12.73 -2.79 12.60
N ARG A 242 -13.61 -3.19 11.67
CA ARG A 242 -14.46 -4.39 11.83
C ARG A 242 -13.80 -5.66 11.30
N THR A 243 -13.04 -5.55 10.22
CA THR A 243 -12.47 -6.70 9.52
C THR A 243 -11.07 -7.06 10.06
N ILE A 244 -10.22 -6.06 10.30
CA ILE A 244 -8.83 -6.25 10.71
C ILE A 244 -8.79 -6.51 12.22
N THR A 245 -9.02 -7.76 12.57
CA THR A 245 -9.14 -8.24 13.96
C THR A 245 -7.99 -9.18 14.31
N ALA A 246 -8.26 -10.44 14.67
CA ALA A 246 -7.20 -11.38 15.04
C ALA A 246 -6.34 -11.79 13.83
N ASP A 247 -5.19 -12.41 14.08
CA ASP A 247 -4.38 -13.08 13.04
C ASP A 247 -5.24 -14.14 12.34
N ALA A 248 -5.71 -13.81 11.14
CA ALA A 248 -6.54 -14.66 10.29
C ALA A 248 -5.72 -15.33 9.17
N TRP A 249 -4.39 -15.25 9.27
CA TRP A 249 -3.49 -15.68 8.23
C TRP A 249 -2.99 -17.09 8.50
N ASP A 250 -3.08 -17.94 7.48
CA ASP A 250 -2.60 -19.32 7.57
C ASP A 250 -1.07 -19.37 7.74
N ASP A 251 -0.59 -20.38 8.46
CA ASP A 251 0.84 -20.64 8.71
C ASP A 251 1.66 -20.73 7.41
N GLU A 252 1.02 -21.06 6.29
CA GLU A 252 1.63 -21.09 4.95
C GLU A 252 1.96 -19.69 4.41
N LEU A 253 1.12 -18.67 4.69
CA LEU A 253 1.42 -17.29 4.31
C LEU A 253 2.63 -16.78 5.08
N TRP A 254 2.72 -17.16 6.35
CA TRP A 254 3.82 -16.84 7.25
C TRP A 254 5.09 -17.67 7.03
N GLY A 255 5.10 -18.60 6.06
CA GLY A 255 6.25 -19.46 5.81
C GLY A 255 6.57 -20.44 6.97
N VAL A 256 5.62 -20.65 7.88
CA VAL A 256 5.73 -21.51 9.07
C VAL A 256 5.42 -22.98 8.73
N SER A 257 4.64 -23.26 7.68
CA SER A 257 4.31 -24.63 7.29
C SER A 257 5.49 -25.40 6.68
N GLN A 258 5.88 -26.51 7.33
CA GLN A 258 6.92 -27.45 6.87
C GLN A 258 6.51 -28.33 5.68
N ALA A 259 5.23 -28.32 5.29
CA ALA A 259 4.70 -29.20 4.24
C ALA A 259 5.13 -28.84 2.80
N GLN A 260 5.98 -27.82 2.60
CA GLN A 260 6.58 -27.50 1.32
C GLN A 260 8.07 -27.22 1.46
N ASP A 261 8.85 -28.31 1.48
CA ASP A 261 10.32 -28.32 1.36
C ASP A 261 10.81 -28.48 -0.09
N SER A 262 9.91 -28.42 -1.08
CA SER A 262 10.24 -28.78 -2.47
C SER A 262 10.04 -27.67 -3.50
N SER A 263 9.76 -26.42 -3.13
CA SER A 263 9.66 -25.33 -4.11
C SER A 263 10.46 -24.09 -3.73
N ASP A 264 11.39 -23.74 -4.62
CA ASP A 264 12.26 -22.56 -4.64
C ASP A 264 11.47 -21.25 -4.89
N ASN A 265 10.20 -21.20 -4.46
CA ASN A 265 9.17 -20.26 -4.94
C ASN A 265 8.41 -19.53 -3.82
N LYS A 266 8.96 -19.48 -2.60
CA LYS A 266 8.30 -18.82 -1.46
C LYS A 266 8.59 -17.32 -1.43
N THR A 267 7.53 -16.52 -1.37
CA THR A 267 7.57 -15.06 -1.19
C THR A 267 8.04 -14.73 0.22
N LYS A 268 9.12 -13.94 0.35
CA LYS A 268 9.63 -13.47 1.65
C LYS A 268 8.92 -12.20 2.10
N LEU A 269 8.59 -12.12 3.39
CA LEU A 269 7.86 -10.98 3.95
C LEU A 269 8.74 -10.16 4.90
N PHE A 270 8.62 -8.83 4.79
CA PHE A 270 9.24 -7.86 5.68
C PHE A 270 8.16 -7.02 6.35
N PHE A 271 8.28 -6.77 7.65
CA PHE A 271 7.40 -5.89 8.41
C PHE A 271 8.25 -4.82 9.09
N TYR A 272 7.95 -3.55 8.81
CA TYR A 272 8.62 -2.42 9.44
C TYR A 272 7.62 -1.63 10.26
N PHE A 273 7.67 -1.79 11.58
CA PHE A 273 6.75 -1.15 12.53
C PHE A 273 7.31 0.18 13.03
N GLY A 274 6.45 1.15 13.30
CA GLY A 274 6.84 2.36 14.04
C GLY A 274 7.00 2.09 15.54
N THR A 275 7.91 2.82 16.20
CA THR A 275 8.08 2.71 17.66
C THR A 275 6.86 3.20 18.43
N ASN A 276 6.28 4.33 17.99
CA ASN A 276 5.16 5.01 18.65
C ASN A 276 4.01 5.22 17.64
N ASP A 277 3.64 4.17 16.93
CA ASP A 277 2.61 4.24 15.90
C ASP A 277 1.20 4.23 16.52
N HIS A 278 0.50 5.36 16.49
CA HIS A 278 -0.84 5.46 17.07
C HIS A 278 -1.92 4.64 16.34
N TRP A 279 -1.62 4.06 15.18
CA TRP A 279 -2.53 3.17 14.44
C TRP A 279 -2.26 1.68 14.69
N VAL A 280 -1.19 1.35 15.42
CA VAL A 280 -0.83 -0.02 15.79
C VAL A 280 -0.79 -0.09 17.31
N ALA A 281 -1.47 -1.08 17.93
CA ALA A 281 -1.33 -1.28 19.36
C ALA A 281 -0.01 -2.02 19.64
N ASP A 282 0.83 -1.47 20.52
CA ASP A 282 2.13 -2.05 20.88
C ASP A 282 1.99 -3.51 21.32
N GLU A 283 0.95 -3.83 22.12
CA GLU A 283 0.72 -5.19 22.59
C GLU A 283 0.49 -6.15 21.42
N THR A 284 -0.32 -5.75 20.44
CA THR A 284 -0.67 -6.60 19.29
C THR A 284 0.47 -6.72 18.29
N ARG A 285 1.32 -5.69 18.19
CA ARG A 285 2.57 -5.74 17.43
C ARG A 285 3.52 -6.75 18.06
N ASP A 286 3.75 -6.62 19.37
CA ASP A 286 4.73 -7.44 20.07
C ASP A 286 4.29 -8.91 20.12
N GLU A 287 2.98 -9.18 20.28
CA GLU A 287 2.39 -10.51 20.13
C GLU A 287 2.63 -11.10 18.72
N LEU A 288 2.42 -10.31 17.67
CA LEU A 288 2.64 -10.76 16.28
C LEU A 288 4.12 -11.05 16.01
N ILE A 289 5.02 -10.18 16.47
CA ILE A 289 6.47 -10.37 16.35
C ILE A 289 6.88 -11.65 17.07
N ALA A 290 6.44 -11.84 18.33
CA ALA A 290 6.76 -13.03 19.10
C ALA A 290 6.24 -14.32 18.45
N ALA A 291 5.07 -14.26 17.80
CA ALA A 291 4.46 -15.43 17.17
C ALA A 291 5.07 -15.77 15.80
N ARG A 292 5.47 -14.78 15.00
CA ARG A 292 5.71 -14.96 13.55
C ARG A 292 7.10 -14.54 13.07
N ALA A 293 7.84 -13.71 13.81
CA ALA A 293 9.13 -13.22 13.32
C ALA A 293 10.20 -14.31 13.26
N ALA A 294 11.11 -14.18 12.30
CA ALA A 294 12.33 -15.00 12.26
C ALA A 294 13.21 -14.70 13.47
N THR A 295 13.64 -15.75 14.18
CA THR A 295 14.45 -15.61 15.42
C THR A 295 15.96 -15.74 15.18
N GLY A 296 16.39 -15.93 13.93
CA GLY A 296 17.79 -16.19 13.58
C GLY A 296 18.27 -17.60 13.94
N THR A 297 17.35 -18.48 14.33
CA THR A 297 17.64 -19.91 14.57
C THR A 297 17.67 -20.69 13.25
N PRO A 298 18.52 -21.73 13.11
CA PRO A 298 18.51 -22.59 11.93
C PRO A 298 17.12 -23.21 11.72
N GLY A 299 16.51 -22.95 10.56
CA GLY A 299 15.13 -23.37 10.22
C GLY A 299 14.11 -22.22 10.18
N ASP A 300 14.42 -21.05 10.74
CA ASP A 300 13.55 -19.86 10.74
C ASP A 300 13.77 -18.94 9.52
N GLU A 301 14.66 -19.29 8.59
CA GLU A 301 15.00 -18.50 7.39
C GLU A 301 13.77 -18.20 6.51
N LYS A 302 12.72 -19.01 6.64
CA LYS A 302 11.46 -18.91 5.89
C LYS A 302 10.43 -18.00 6.55
N LYS A 303 10.63 -17.59 7.81
CA LYS A 303 9.72 -16.70 8.54
C LYS A 303 9.90 -15.23 8.12
N PRO A 304 8.88 -14.39 8.31
CA PRO A 304 8.99 -12.95 8.09
C PRO A 304 10.09 -12.30 8.90
N THR A 305 10.79 -11.36 8.28
CA THR A 305 11.65 -10.43 9.02
C THR A 305 10.76 -9.31 9.54
N MET A 306 10.75 -9.10 10.86
CA MET A 306 9.95 -8.06 11.50
C MET A 306 10.86 -7.16 12.32
N GLU A 307 10.78 -5.86 12.07
CA GLU A 307 11.64 -4.87 12.70
C GLU A 307 10.82 -3.69 13.22
N ILE A 308 11.31 -3.07 14.29
CA ILE A 308 10.74 -1.86 14.86
C ILE A 308 11.70 -0.70 14.54
N ASP A 309 11.16 0.37 13.98
CA ASP A 309 11.85 1.61 13.72
C ASP A 309 12.50 2.15 15.00
N THR A 310 13.72 2.65 14.87
CA THR A 310 14.50 3.25 15.97
C THR A 310 14.66 4.76 15.81
N TYR A 311 14.18 5.32 14.71
CA TYR A 311 14.31 6.74 14.38
C TYR A 311 13.13 7.59 14.84
N GLY A 312 12.09 6.97 15.41
CA GLY A 312 10.85 7.65 15.82
C GLY A 312 10.01 8.09 14.61
N THR A 313 10.12 7.38 13.50
CA THR A 313 9.40 7.67 12.26
C THR A 313 7.89 7.57 12.49
N PRO A 314 7.09 8.61 12.16
CA PRO A 314 5.64 8.57 12.33
C PRO A 314 4.98 7.68 11.28
N HIS A 315 3.77 7.19 11.59
CA HIS A 315 2.95 6.38 10.67
C HIS A 315 2.88 6.97 9.25
N GLY A 316 2.54 8.26 9.14
CA GLY A 316 2.54 8.99 7.87
C GLY A 316 3.95 9.36 7.37
N PHE A 317 4.87 8.41 7.30
CA PHE A 317 6.27 8.64 6.93
C PHE A 317 6.40 9.33 5.57
N CYS A 318 5.53 8.99 4.61
CA CYS A 318 5.53 9.52 3.24
C CYS A 318 5.32 11.04 3.15
N ILE A 319 4.93 11.70 4.25
CA ILE A 319 4.78 13.16 4.28
C ILE A 319 6.14 13.86 4.47
N LYS A 320 7.06 13.33 5.27
CA LYS A 320 8.33 14.02 5.62
C LYS A 320 9.56 13.12 5.77
N HIS A 321 9.39 11.84 6.06
CA HIS A 321 10.46 10.87 6.39
C HIS A 321 10.69 9.88 5.23
N ASN A 322 10.49 10.38 4.00
CA ASN A 322 10.54 9.59 2.77
C ASN A 322 11.90 8.90 2.58
N ASP A 323 12.98 9.62 2.85
CA ASP A 323 14.37 9.18 2.68
C ASP A 323 14.77 8.06 3.66
N LEU A 324 14.36 8.17 4.93
CA LEU A 324 14.64 7.16 5.94
C LEU A 324 14.00 5.82 5.57
N VAL A 325 12.73 5.84 5.17
CA VAL A 325 12.00 4.62 4.81
C VAL A 325 12.43 4.10 3.44
N ALA A 326 12.78 4.97 2.48
CA ALA A 326 13.32 4.55 1.18
C ALA A 326 14.62 3.74 1.34
N LYS A 327 15.56 4.21 2.18
CA LYS A 327 16.79 3.47 2.51
C LYS A 327 16.50 2.11 3.14
N LYS A 328 15.48 2.03 3.99
CA LYS A 328 15.08 0.76 4.61
C LYS A 328 14.50 -0.22 3.59
N VAL A 329 13.67 0.27 2.67
CA VAL A 329 13.12 -0.51 1.57
C VAL A 329 14.19 -0.98 0.60
N GLU A 330 15.20 -0.15 0.31
CA GLU A 330 16.35 -0.54 -0.50
C GLU A 330 17.04 -1.79 0.08
N GLN A 331 17.29 -1.80 1.40
CA GLN A 331 17.90 -2.95 2.10
C GLN A 331 17.06 -4.24 1.94
N TYR A 332 15.74 -4.12 2.07
CA TYR A 332 14.85 -5.28 1.89
C TYR A 332 14.81 -5.77 0.46
N ILE A 333 14.79 -4.87 -0.53
CA ILE A 333 14.83 -5.26 -1.93
C ILE A 333 16.17 -5.91 -2.28
N ASP A 334 17.29 -5.44 -1.74
CA ASP A 334 18.58 -6.09 -1.93
C ASP A 334 18.60 -7.52 -1.42
N GLU A 335 18.02 -7.74 -0.25
CA GLU A 335 17.93 -9.08 0.34
C GLU A 335 17.04 -10.01 -0.51
N LEU A 336 15.98 -9.49 -1.11
CA LEU A 336 15.11 -10.22 -2.02
C LEU A 336 15.76 -10.53 -3.38
N MET A 337 16.72 -9.70 -3.80
CA MET A 337 17.35 -9.79 -5.11
C MET A 337 18.62 -10.65 -5.14
N ARG A 338 19.13 -11.07 -3.97
CA ARG A 338 20.24 -12.02 -3.81
C ARG A 338 19.84 -13.44 -4.17
#